data_AF-A0A6D2KLX8-F1
#
_entry.id   AF-A0A6D2KLX8-F1
#
_cell.length_a   1.000
_cell.length_b   1.000
_cell.length_c   1.000
_cell.angle_alpha   90.00
_cell.angle_beta   90.00
_cell.angle_gamma   90.00
#
_symmetry.space_group_name_H-M   'P 1'
#
loop_
_entity.id
_entity.type
_entity.pdbx_description
1 polymer ?
#
loop_
_entity_poly.entity_id
_entity_poly.type
_entity_poly.pdbx_seq_one_letter_code
_entity_poly.pdbx_strand_id
1 'polypeptide(L)'
;MQQQGSSSGSGMEVTWEDQQNINKFSRFNNRFHELEDDIKFSKEKCENLEDAGNELILADEEMIRFQIGEVFAHLPRDEVETRIEDMKEATCKSLEKLEQEKQSIVSQMAELKKVLYAKFKDSINLEEE
;
A
#
# COMPACT_ATOMS: atom_id res chain seq x y z
N MET A 1 6.38 52.60 -34.66
CA MET A 1 5.37 52.54 -33.58
C MET A 1 5.79 51.45 -32.61
N GLN A 2 5.71 51.78 -31.34
CA GLN A 2 6.21 51.06 -30.17
C GLN A 2 5.10 50.18 -29.58
N GLN A 3 5.50 49.06 -28.97
CA GLN A 3 5.04 48.44 -27.70
C GLN A 3 5.11 46.91 -27.82
N GLN A 4 6.12 46.25 -27.25
CA GLN A 4 6.22 45.81 -25.84
C GLN A 4 5.00 45.01 -25.35
N GLY A 5 5.25 43.73 -25.14
CA GLY A 5 4.52 42.85 -24.23
C GLY A 5 5.54 41.98 -23.52
N SER A 6 6.28 42.57 -22.58
CA SER A 6 7.06 41.83 -21.59
C SER A 6 6.09 41.25 -20.55
N SER A 7 5.97 39.93 -20.49
CA SER A 7 5.51 39.23 -19.28
C SER A 7 6.63 38.32 -18.82
N SER A 8 7.34 38.82 -17.82
CA SER A 8 8.40 38.17 -17.07
C SER A 8 7.87 36.94 -16.34
N GLY A 9 8.20 35.76 -16.83
CA GLY A 9 8.31 34.55 -16.03
C GLY A 9 9.64 33.93 -16.41
N SER A 10 10.60 33.85 -15.50
CA SER A 10 11.79 33.04 -15.75
C SER A 10 11.30 31.62 -16.00
N GLY A 11 11.25 31.19 -17.26
CA GLY A 11 10.95 29.80 -17.61
C GLY A 11 11.99 28.95 -16.93
N MET A 12 11.60 28.32 -15.82
CA MET A 12 12.52 27.51 -15.04
C MET A 12 12.96 26.35 -15.92
N GLU A 13 14.27 26.25 -16.16
CA GLU A 13 14.82 25.21 -17.01
C GLU A 13 14.70 23.87 -16.29
N VAL A 14 13.88 22.97 -16.84
CA VAL A 14 13.68 21.61 -16.34
C VAL A 14 14.80 20.74 -16.92
N THR A 15 15.66 20.21 -16.06
CA THR A 15 16.70 19.28 -16.50
C THR A 15 16.15 17.87 -16.65
N TRP A 16 16.88 17.01 -17.35
CA TRP A 16 16.52 15.59 -17.46
C TRP A 16 16.46 14.89 -16.09
N GLU A 17 17.37 15.23 -15.18
CA GLU A 17 17.38 14.71 -13.79
C GLU A 17 16.12 15.11 -13.02
N ASP A 18 15.64 16.35 -13.20
CA ASP A 18 14.37 16.77 -12.58
C ASP A 18 13.20 15.95 -13.10
N GLN A 19 13.14 15.73 -14.41
CA GLN A 19 12.08 14.92 -15.00
C GLN A 19 12.14 13.46 -14.51
N GLN A 20 13.34 12.92 -14.28
CA GLN A 20 13.48 11.61 -13.65
C GLN A 20 12.97 11.60 -12.21
N ASN A 21 13.27 12.63 -11.43
CA ASN A 21 12.78 12.78 -10.06
C ASN A 21 11.25 12.92 -10.03
N ILE A 22 10.66 13.68 -10.94
CA ILE A 22 9.19 13.78 -11.10
C ILE A 22 8.59 12.41 -11.42
N ASN A 23 9.13 11.71 -12.42
CA ASN A 23 8.64 10.38 -12.81
C ASN A 23 8.78 9.36 -11.67
N LYS A 24 9.87 9.43 -10.90
CA LYS A 24 10.10 8.58 -9.74
C LYS A 24 9.08 8.87 -8.64
N PHE A 25 8.78 10.15 -8.39
CA PHE A 25 7.74 10.56 -7.45
C PHE A 25 6.37 9.98 -7.87
N SER A 26 5.96 10.13 -9.13
CA SER A 26 4.70 9.56 -9.62
C SER A 26 4.61 8.04 -9.46
N ARG A 27 5.73 7.32 -9.67
CA ARG A 27 5.78 5.86 -9.45
C ARG A 27 5.62 5.49 -7.98
N PHE A 28 6.27 6.24 -7.08
CA PHE A 28 6.11 6.03 -5.65
C PHE A 28 4.68 6.34 -5.17
N ASN A 29 4.06 7.37 -5.71
CA ASN A 29 2.67 7.71 -5.44
C ASN A 29 1.71 6.57 -5.80
N ASN A 30 1.83 6.04 -7.03
CA ASN A 30 1.04 4.90 -7.46
C ASN A 30 1.26 3.67 -6.56
N ARG A 31 2.53 3.38 -6.25
CA ARG A 31 2.87 2.25 -5.37
C ARG A 31 2.36 2.45 -3.94
N PHE A 32 2.33 3.68 -3.45
CA PHE A 32 1.78 4.02 -2.15
C PHE A 32 0.29 3.64 -2.09
N HIS A 33 -0.52 4.05 -3.07
CA HIS A 33 -1.93 3.69 -3.11
C HIS A 33 -2.16 2.18 -3.23
N GLU A 34 -1.40 1.49 -4.08
CA GLU A 34 -1.43 0.03 -4.16
C GLU A 34 -1.16 -0.61 -2.79
N LEU A 35 -0.15 -0.12 -2.07
CA LEU A 35 0.16 -0.61 -0.73
C LEU A 35 -0.93 -0.29 0.29
N GLU A 36 -1.63 0.85 0.18
CA GLU A 36 -2.77 1.14 1.06
C GLU A 36 -3.91 0.15 0.87
N ASP A 37 -4.24 -0.18 -0.39
CA ASP A 37 -5.25 -1.18 -0.72
C ASP A 37 -4.83 -2.59 -0.27
N ASP A 38 -3.58 -2.99 -0.51
CA ASP A 38 -3.03 -4.27 -0.09
C ASP A 38 -3.02 -4.42 1.44
N ILE A 39 -2.64 -3.35 2.16
CA ILE A 39 -2.66 -3.30 3.63
C ILE A 39 -4.08 -3.44 4.14
N LYS A 40 -5.03 -2.70 3.55
CA LYS A 40 -6.45 -2.78 3.94
C LYS A 40 -6.99 -4.19 3.77
N PHE A 41 -6.76 -4.80 2.61
CA PHE A 41 -7.17 -6.18 2.32
C PHE A 41 -6.52 -7.18 3.28
N SER A 42 -5.23 -7.03 3.56
CA SER A 42 -4.51 -7.93 4.47
C SER A 42 -5.00 -7.78 5.92
N LYS A 43 -5.37 -6.56 6.36
CA LYS A 43 -5.97 -6.33 7.69
C LYS A 43 -7.33 -7.00 7.81
N GLU A 44 -8.21 -6.78 6.85
CA GLU A 44 -9.53 -7.43 6.80
C GLU A 44 -9.40 -8.95 6.78
N LYS A 45 -8.43 -9.49 6.04
CA LYS A 45 -8.15 -10.94 6.03
C LYS A 45 -7.67 -11.46 7.40
N CYS A 46 -6.81 -10.71 8.11
CA CYS A 46 -6.39 -11.09 9.46
C CYS A 46 -7.58 -11.11 10.43
N GLU A 47 -8.41 -10.07 10.41
CA GLU A 47 -9.63 -9.97 11.24
C GLU A 47 -10.57 -11.15 10.95
N ASN A 48 -10.84 -11.43 9.68
CA ASN A 48 -11.68 -12.57 9.27
C ASN A 48 -11.13 -13.93 9.74
N LEU A 49 -9.79 -14.10 9.77
CA LEU A 49 -9.17 -15.34 10.26
C LEU A 49 -9.24 -15.45 11.79
N GLU A 50 -9.12 -14.33 12.50
CA GLU A 50 -9.31 -14.28 13.95
C GLU A 50 -10.76 -14.60 14.32
N ASP A 51 -11.72 -14.00 13.62
CA ASP A 51 -13.15 -14.28 13.79
C ASP A 51 -13.47 -15.75 13.49
N ALA A 52 -12.94 -16.31 12.40
CA ALA A 52 -13.11 -17.72 12.08
C ALA A 52 -12.54 -18.64 13.16
N GLY A 53 -11.39 -18.28 13.75
CA GLY A 53 -10.81 -19.00 14.89
C GLY A 53 -11.70 -18.93 16.14
N ASN A 54 -12.25 -17.75 16.44
CA ASN A 54 -13.17 -17.55 17.56
C ASN A 54 -14.47 -18.35 17.39
N GLU A 55 -15.05 -18.35 16.19
CA GLU A 55 -16.24 -19.15 15.87
C GLU A 55 -15.96 -20.65 15.97
N LEU A 56 -14.78 -21.10 15.54
CA LEU A 56 -14.37 -22.49 15.67
C LEU A 56 -14.34 -22.93 17.13
N ILE A 57 -13.88 -22.07 18.05
CA ILE A 57 -13.91 -22.36 19.50
C ILE A 57 -15.33 -22.66 19.99
N LEU A 58 -16.34 -21.95 19.46
CA LEU A 58 -17.74 -22.10 19.85
C LEU A 58 -18.44 -23.30 19.19
N ALA A 59 -17.88 -23.86 18.12
CA ALA A 59 -18.44 -25.02 17.45
C ALA A 59 -18.28 -26.29 18.31
N ASP A 60 -19.29 -27.17 18.34
CA ASP A 60 -19.21 -28.49 19.01
C ASP A 60 -18.88 -29.63 18.02
N GLU A 61 -18.53 -29.28 16.78
CA GLU A 61 -18.34 -30.23 15.68
C GLU A 61 -16.90 -30.77 15.64
N GLU A 62 -16.73 -32.10 15.52
CA GLU A 62 -15.41 -32.74 15.38
C GLU A 62 -14.84 -32.61 13.95
N MET A 63 -15.73 -32.52 12.96
CA MET A 63 -15.40 -32.40 11.54
C MET A 63 -15.92 -31.09 10.98
N ILE A 64 -15.00 -30.23 10.53
CA ILE A 64 -15.29 -28.89 10.09
C ILE A 64 -15.24 -28.83 8.55
N ARG A 65 -16.19 -28.12 7.96
CA ARG A 65 -16.20 -27.85 6.52
C ARG A 65 -15.26 -26.69 6.21
N PHE A 66 -14.07 -27.01 5.75
CA PHE A 66 -13.04 -26.04 5.38
C PHE A 66 -13.07 -25.73 3.88
N GLN A 67 -13.12 -24.45 3.52
CA GLN A 67 -13.14 -24.02 2.11
C GLN A 67 -11.74 -24.01 1.50
N ILE A 68 -11.58 -24.65 0.33
CA ILE A 68 -10.35 -24.63 -0.46
C ILE A 68 -10.72 -24.22 -1.89
N GLY A 69 -10.45 -22.96 -2.24
CA GLY A 69 -10.91 -22.40 -3.51
C GLY A 69 -12.44 -22.38 -3.58
N GLU A 70 -13.00 -23.18 -4.48
CA GLU A 70 -14.45 -23.25 -4.74
C GLU A 70 -15.14 -24.47 -4.08
N VAL A 71 -14.40 -25.32 -3.37
CA VAL A 71 -14.92 -26.55 -2.76
C VAL A 71 -14.77 -26.55 -1.24
N PHE A 72 -15.57 -27.37 -0.57
CA PHE A 72 -15.45 -27.62 0.88
C PHE A 72 -14.97 -29.04 1.13
N ALA A 73 -13.93 -29.18 1.96
CA ALA A 73 -13.46 -30.45 2.47
C ALA A 73 -13.82 -30.60 3.96
N HIS A 74 -14.15 -31.81 4.39
CA HIS A 74 -14.32 -32.10 5.82
C HIS A 74 -12.95 -32.39 6.40
N LEU A 75 -12.51 -31.54 7.33
CA LEU A 75 -11.24 -31.69 8.02
C LEU A 75 -11.48 -31.87 9.52
N PRO A 76 -10.63 -32.64 10.22
CA PRO A 76 -10.62 -32.68 11.67
C PRO A 76 -10.45 -31.26 12.26
N ARG A 77 -11.13 -30.99 13.37
CA ARG A 77 -11.08 -29.69 14.04
C ARG A 77 -9.65 -29.21 14.34
N ASP A 78 -8.82 -30.08 14.89
CA ASP A 78 -7.42 -29.79 15.24
C ASP A 78 -6.59 -29.39 14.02
N GLU A 79 -6.85 -30.02 12.87
CA GLU A 79 -6.23 -29.62 11.60
C GLU A 79 -6.70 -28.21 11.16
N VAL A 80 -7.99 -27.91 11.31
CA VAL A 80 -8.53 -26.58 10.96
C VAL A 80 -7.99 -25.49 11.88
N GLU A 81 -7.92 -25.74 13.19
CA GLU A 81 -7.32 -24.82 14.17
C GLU A 81 -5.87 -24.48 13.77
N THR A 82 -5.07 -25.50 13.47
CA THR A 82 -3.67 -25.33 13.03
C THR A 82 -3.59 -24.51 11.73
N ARG A 83 -4.44 -24.83 10.74
CA ARG A 83 -4.45 -24.12 9.45
C ARG A 83 -4.85 -22.64 9.60
N ILE A 84 -5.85 -22.35 10.42
CA ILE A 84 -6.28 -20.96 10.68
C ILE A 84 -5.13 -20.18 11.32
N GLU A 85 -4.44 -20.75 12.31
CA GLU A 85 -3.32 -20.09 12.97
C GLU A 85 -2.15 -19.85 12.00
N ASP A 86 -1.77 -20.85 11.20
CA ASP A 86 -0.73 -20.71 10.18
C ASP A 86 -1.08 -19.63 9.14
N MET A 87 -2.34 -19.61 8.68
CA MET A 87 -2.82 -18.60 7.74
C MET A 87 -2.82 -17.20 8.35
N LYS A 88 -3.20 -17.08 9.64
CA LYS A 88 -3.18 -15.82 10.38
C LYS A 88 -1.76 -15.31 10.53
N GLU A 89 -0.83 -16.15 10.99
CA GLU A 89 0.57 -15.79 11.16
C GLU A 89 1.21 -15.36 9.82
N ALA A 90 0.96 -16.11 8.75
CA ALA A 90 1.47 -15.77 7.42
C ALA A 90 0.90 -14.43 6.91
N THR A 91 -0.40 -14.19 7.13
CA THR A 91 -1.06 -12.94 6.71
C THR A 91 -0.55 -11.75 7.53
N CYS A 92 -0.41 -11.89 8.86
CA CYS A 92 0.17 -10.86 9.72
C CYS A 92 1.63 -10.51 9.34
N LYS A 93 2.46 -11.53 9.06
CA LYS A 93 3.84 -11.29 8.58
C LYS A 93 3.87 -10.57 7.22
N SER A 94 2.91 -10.86 6.34
CA SER A 94 2.78 -10.14 5.07
C SER A 94 2.37 -8.70 5.30
N LEU A 95 1.41 -8.47 6.19
CA LEU A 95 0.96 -7.14 6.59
C LEU A 95 2.11 -6.29 7.14
N GLU A 96 2.92 -6.83 8.04
CA GLU A 96 4.10 -6.13 8.59
C GLU A 96 5.08 -5.71 7.49
N LYS A 97 5.32 -6.57 6.49
CA LYS A 97 6.20 -6.24 5.36
C LYS A 97 5.62 -5.13 4.48
N LEU A 98 4.32 -5.16 4.21
CA LEU A 98 3.64 -4.12 3.45
C LEU A 98 3.69 -2.77 4.17
N GLU A 99 3.48 -2.76 5.50
CA GLU A 99 3.59 -1.54 6.31
C GLU A 99 5.02 -0.98 6.32
N GLN A 100 6.04 -1.85 6.40
CA GLN A 100 7.44 -1.45 6.29
C GLN A 100 7.78 -0.87 4.91
N GLU A 101 7.27 -1.49 3.83
CA GLU A 101 7.44 -0.98 2.46
C GLU A 101 6.78 0.39 2.32
N LYS A 102 5.52 0.54 2.78
CA LYS A 102 4.80 1.81 2.78
C LYS A 102 5.59 2.89 3.51
N GLN A 103 6.10 2.60 4.69
CA GLN A 103 6.90 3.55 5.46
C GLN A 103 8.17 3.97 4.71
N SER A 104 8.86 3.03 4.06
CA SER A 104 10.04 3.33 3.23
C SER A 104 9.70 4.24 2.05
N ILE A 105 8.60 3.98 1.36
CA ILE A 105 8.15 4.80 0.22
C ILE A 105 7.78 6.20 0.67
N VAL A 106 7.03 6.34 1.76
CA VAL A 106 6.68 7.65 2.33
C VAL A 106 7.93 8.46 2.68
N SER A 107 8.94 7.84 3.29
CA SER A 107 10.22 8.49 3.57
C SER A 107 10.94 8.96 2.29
N GLN A 108 11.02 8.10 1.27
CA GLN A 108 11.65 8.44 0.00
C GLN A 108 10.89 9.54 -0.76
N MET A 109 9.55 9.51 -0.74
CA MET A 109 8.71 10.56 -1.31
C MET A 109 8.93 11.89 -0.61
N ALA A 110 9.02 11.90 0.73
CA ALA A 110 9.24 13.13 1.49
C ALA A 110 10.60 13.79 1.15
N GLU A 111 11.65 13.00 0.97
CA GLU A 111 12.95 13.50 0.51
C GLU A 111 12.87 14.06 -0.91
N LEU A 112 12.25 13.33 -1.83
CA LEU A 112 12.12 13.73 -3.23
C LEU A 112 11.26 14.99 -3.38
N LYS A 113 10.20 15.10 -2.59
CA LYS A 113 9.32 16.28 -2.50
C LYS A 113 10.11 17.52 -2.10
N LYS A 114 10.99 17.43 -1.09
CA LYS A 114 11.87 18.55 -0.70
C LYS A 114 12.79 19.00 -1.83
N VAL A 115 13.41 18.05 -2.53
CA VAL A 115 14.30 18.35 -3.68
C VAL A 115 13.53 19.08 -4.78
N LEU A 116 12.35 18.57 -5.15
CA LEU A 116 11.53 19.14 -6.21
C LEU A 116 10.98 20.52 -5.83
N TYR A 117 10.46 20.72 -4.61
CA TYR A 117 9.97 22.04 -4.18
C TYR A 117 11.09 23.06 -3.96
N ALA A 118 12.29 22.65 -3.55
CA ALA A 118 13.43 23.56 -3.44
C ALA A 118 13.79 24.18 -4.80
N LYS A 119 13.62 23.41 -5.88
CA LYS A 119 13.89 23.86 -7.24
C LYS A 119 12.69 24.59 -7.84
N PHE A 120 11.54 23.92 -7.91
CA PHE A 120 10.36 24.35 -8.65
C PHE A 120 9.40 25.25 -7.88
N LYS A 121 9.47 25.28 -6.54
CA LYS A 121 8.59 26.08 -5.67
C LYS A 121 7.12 25.95 -6.10
N ASP A 122 6.47 27.05 -6.42
CA ASP A 122 5.06 27.14 -6.82
C ASP A 122 4.79 26.65 -8.26
N SER A 123 5.83 26.29 -9.02
CA SER A 123 5.70 25.79 -10.40
C SER A 123 5.42 24.29 -10.50
N ILE A 124 5.37 23.58 -9.37
CA ILE A 124 5.03 22.15 -9.31
C ILE A 124 4.00 21.90 -8.21
N ASN A 125 3.06 20.98 -8.46
CA ASN A 125 2.15 20.46 -7.44
C ASN A 125 2.37 18.96 -7.25
N LEU A 126 2.77 18.57 -6.05
CA LEU A 126 3.04 17.18 -5.65
C LEU A 126 2.19 16.77 -4.43
N GLU A 127 1.16 17.57 -4.11
CA GLU A 127 0.15 17.19 -3.11
C GLU A 127 -0.88 16.26 -3.77
N GLU A 128 -1.32 15.24 -3.02
CA GLU A 128 -2.46 14.40 -3.39
C GLU A 128 -3.78 15.11 -2.99
N GLU A 129 -4.86 14.84 -3.73
CA GLU A 129 -6.25 15.13 -3.32
C GLU A 129 -6.78 14.04 -2.37
#